data_AF-A0A7W1W414-F1
#
_entry.id   AF-A0A7W1W414-F1
#
_cell.length_a   1.000
_cell.length_b   1.000
_cell.length_c   1.000
_cell.angle_alpha   90.00
_cell.angle_beta   90.00
_cell.angle_gamma   90.00
#
_symmetry.space_group_name_H-M   'P 1'
#
loop_
_entity.id
_entity.type
_entity.pdbx_description
1 polymer ?
#
loop_
_entity_poly.entity_id
_entity_poly.type
_entity_poly.pdbx_seq_one_letter_code
_entity_poly.pdbx_strand_id
1 'polypeptide(L)'
;MYFSRLLIIMLLIFAFSIFGYSQEASQNNQTVLTNNDILQMVKLGFSAELINAKIKSSKTQFDTSPTVLMELKQSGVSEGTLVVMVEAGGKANTISTAKSDSQLEAARTALKALRRLASSTEVGISYVNYTPLVAEVKTEVEDALSKIESGNLKTTIQSSLDEYAFAASVWQATWRSDFIEGQLRDVAVKKYGVQKRGLLKVVWRDDFLAAIWRQARNQFEVANNIQSQLANSANTSANPEDNLVGAWRLTVENNGQKAEFDMTVVRNGESYVATLRSPFGNSNGTQITKKGDAFSFTFSEQQKKQTLTVFIEATVVQNTIKGSMSFNDGKQSGTLPISGIKLLN
;
A
#
# COMPACT_ATOMS: atom_id res chain seq x y z
N MET A 1 29.37 -62.24 -45.88
CA MET A 1 29.58 -61.99 -44.44
C MET A 1 30.54 -60.83 -44.12
N TYR A 2 31.20 -60.19 -45.11
CA TYR A 2 32.06 -59.00 -44.89
C TYR A 2 31.32 -57.65 -45.01
N PHE A 3 30.17 -57.59 -45.69
CA PHE A 3 29.39 -56.37 -45.88
C PHE A 3 28.69 -55.86 -44.60
N SER A 4 28.31 -56.76 -43.69
CA SER A 4 27.66 -56.40 -42.42
C SER A 4 28.65 -55.91 -41.34
N ARG A 5 29.94 -56.23 -41.46
CA ARG A 5 30.99 -55.69 -40.57
C ARG A 5 31.48 -54.31 -41.01
N LEU A 6 31.43 -53.99 -42.30
CA LEU A 6 31.79 -52.66 -42.81
C LEU A 6 30.74 -51.59 -42.45
N LEU A 7 29.46 -51.98 -42.38
CA LEU A 7 28.35 -51.07 -42.08
C LEU A 7 28.26 -50.67 -40.59
N ILE A 8 28.75 -51.54 -39.68
CA ILE A 8 28.83 -51.24 -38.23
C ILE A 8 30.01 -50.32 -37.91
N ILE A 9 31.12 -50.40 -38.66
CA ILE A 9 32.29 -49.53 -38.47
C ILE A 9 32.04 -48.12 -39.03
N MET A 10 31.25 -47.97 -40.11
CA MET A 10 30.86 -46.64 -40.61
C MET A 10 29.86 -45.91 -39.69
N LEU A 11 29.02 -46.63 -38.94
CA LEU A 11 28.04 -46.04 -38.04
C LEU A 11 28.65 -45.58 -36.70
N LEU A 12 29.83 -46.10 -36.34
CA LEU A 12 30.61 -45.70 -35.16
C LEU A 12 31.51 -44.48 -35.41
N ILE A 13 31.85 -44.17 -36.66
CA ILE A 13 32.72 -43.03 -37.01
C ILE A 13 31.88 -41.75 -37.27
N PHE A 14 30.61 -41.86 -37.63
CA PHE A 14 29.71 -40.71 -37.81
C PHE A 14 29.14 -40.14 -36.50
N ALA A 15 29.31 -40.84 -35.36
CA ALA A 15 28.90 -40.35 -34.04
C ALA A 15 29.98 -39.51 -33.32
N PHE A 16 31.17 -39.36 -33.91
CA PHE A 16 32.35 -38.78 -33.22
C PHE A 16 32.91 -37.51 -33.87
N SER A 17 32.07 -36.67 -34.46
CA SER A 17 32.50 -35.39 -35.07
C SER A 17 31.60 -34.20 -34.72
N ILE A 18 31.21 -34.09 -33.45
CA ILE A 18 30.77 -32.82 -32.85
C ILE A 18 31.49 -32.63 -31.52
N PHE A 19 32.83 -32.59 -31.56
CA PHE A 19 33.63 -31.97 -30.50
C PHE A 19 33.85 -30.51 -30.90
N GLY A 20 32.84 -29.68 -30.63
CA GLY A 20 33.04 -28.24 -30.47
C GLY A 20 33.59 -28.01 -29.07
N TYR A 21 34.87 -27.65 -28.97
CA TYR A 21 35.45 -27.15 -27.72
C TYR A 21 34.65 -25.93 -27.26
N SER A 22 34.11 -25.98 -26.05
CA SER A 22 33.68 -24.81 -25.31
C SER A 22 33.83 -25.13 -23.83
N GLN A 23 34.49 -24.19 -23.15
CA GLN A 23 35.11 -24.29 -21.85
C GLN A 23 34.20 -24.82 -20.74
N GLU A 24 34.83 -25.50 -19.79
CA GLU A 24 34.39 -25.62 -18.41
C GLU A 24 34.00 -24.24 -17.87
N ALA A 25 32.71 -23.94 -17.91
CA ALA A 25 32.10 -23.13 -16.88
C ALA A 25 31.26 -24.12 -16.07
N SER A 26 31.79 -24.51 -14.91
CA SER A 26 30.98 -25.01 -13.82
C SER A 26 29.83 -24.02 -13.62
N GLN A 27 28.65 -24.33 -14.16
CA GLN A 27 27.40 -23.71 -13.72
C GLN A 27 27.16 -24.24 -12.31
N ASN A 28 27.86 -23.61 -11.39
CA ASN A 28 27.54 -23.59 -9.98
C ASN A 28 26.14 -22.96 -9.93
N ASN A 29 25.10 -23.80 -10.00
CA ASN A 29 23.76 -23.48 -9.55
C ASN A 29 23.85 -23.22 -8.04
N GLN A 30 24.49 -22.10 -7.68
CA GLN A 30 24.46 -21.57 -6.34
C GLN A 30 23.06 -21.04 -6.15
N THR A 31 22.18 -21.92 -5.69
CA THR A 31 20.96 -21.55 -4.98
C THR A 31 21.35 -20.45 -4.00
N VAL A 32 20.79 -19.26 -4.20
CA VAL A 32 21.03 -18.12 -3.33
C VAL A 32 20.58 -18.51 -1.93
N LEU A 33 21.48 -18.40 -0.97
CA LEU A 33 21.23 -18.80 0.40
C LEU A 33 20.38 -17.73 1.10
N THR A 34 19.22 -18.13 1.62
CA THR A 34 18.22 -17.28 2.27
C THR A 34 18.13 -17.55 3.77
N ASN A 35 17.41 -16.71 4.50
CA ASN A 35 17.14 -16.90 5.93
C ASN A 35 16.45 -18.23 6.22
N ASN A 36 15.54 -18.67 5.35
CA ASN A 36 14.84 -19.94 5.50
C ASN A 36 15.79 -21.14 5.35
N ASP A 37 16.79 -21.05 4.47
CA ASP A 37 17.79 -22.11 4.31
C ASP A 37 18.65 -22.25 5.56
N ILE A 38 19.04 -21.12 6.19
CA ILE A 38 19.75 -21.14 7.48
C ILE A 38 18.89 -21.80 8.56
N LEU A 39 17.61 -21.45 8.64
CA LEU A 39 16.68 -22.08 9.58
C LEU A 39 16.52 -23.58 9.35
N GLN A 40 16.50 -24.04 8.10
CA GLN A 40 16.47 -25.46 7.78
C GLN A 40 17.76 -26.15 8.19
N MET A 41 18.93 -25.53 7.96
CA MET A 41 20.22 -26.08 8.39
C MET A 41 20.31 -26.18 9.92
N VAL A 42 19.79 -25.19 10.65
CA VAL A 42 19.71 -25.26 12.12
C VAL A 42 18.76 -26.38 12.57
N LYS A 43 17.57 -26.48 11.96
CA LYS A 43 16.60 -27.55 12.28
C LYS A 43 17.12 -28.97 12.00
N LEU A 44 17.95 -29.12 10.98
CA LEU A 44 18.59 -30.38 10.61
C LEU A 44 19.84 -30.69 11.46
N GLY A 45 20.21 -29.81 12.40
CA GLY A 45 21.31 -30.04 13.34
C GLY A 45 22.70 -29.82 12.76
N PHE A 46 22.83 -29.04 11.69
CA PHE A 46 24.15 -28.66 11.15
C PHE A 46 24.92 -27.77 12.16
N SER A 47 26.23 -27.97 12.27
CA SER A 47 27.06 -27.16 13.18
C SER A 47 27.18 -25.71 12.72
N ALA A 48 27.40 -24.79 13.67
CA ALA A 48 27.57 -23.38 13.36
C ALA A 48 28.78 -23.14 12.43
N GLU A 49 29.86 -23.91 12.56
CA GLU A 49 31.02 -23.80 11.66
C GLU A 49 30.65 -24.17 10.22
N LEU A 50 29.86 -25.22 10.03
CA LEU A 50 29.45 -25.68 8.70
C LEU A 50 28.46 -24.72 8.04
N ILE A 51 27.52 -24.16 8.81
CA ILE A 51 26.62 -23.10 8.34
C ILE A 51 27.44 -21.86 7.93
N ASN A 52 28.39 -21.43 8.75
CA ASN A 52 29.24 -20.27 8.45
C ASN A 52 30.12 -20.50 7.20
N ALA A 53 30.67 -21.70 7.02
CA ALA A 53 31.42 -22.07 5.81
C ALA A 53 30.52 -22.04 4.56
N LYS A 54 29.27 -22.49 4.67
CA LYS A 54 28.28 -22.43 3.60
C LYS A 54 27.90 -20.99 3.24
N ILE A 55 27.70 -20.12 4.24
CA ILE A 55 27.43 -18.69 4.04
C ILE A 55 28.58 -18.03 3.25
N LYS A 56 29.82 -18.24 3.69
CA LYS A 56 31.01 -17.62 3.07
C LYS A 56 31.27 -18.09 1.62
N SER A 57 30.82 -19.30 1.28
CA SER A 57 31.04 -19.91 -0.04
C SER A 57 29.86 -19.80 -1.01
N SER A 58 28.74 -19.20 -0.58
CA SER A 58 27.52 -19.10 -1.37
C SER A 58 27.18 -17.63 -1.70
N LYS A 59 26.44 -17.41 -2.78
CA LYS A 59 25.67 -16.17 -2.95
C LYS A 59 24.58 -16.12 -1.89
N THR A 60 24.42 -14.99 -1.23
CA THR A 60 23.50 -14.81 -0.10
C THR A 60 22.48 -13.71 -0.38
N GLN A 61 21.24 -13.91 0.06
CA GLN A 61 20.20 -12.88 0.09
C GLN A 61 19.57 -12.95 1.48
N PHE A 62 20.31 -12.45 2.46
CA PHE A 62 19.84 -12.40 3.83
C PHE A 62 19.08 -11.13 4.12
N ASP A 63 17.94 -11.29 4.78
CA ASP A 63 17.31 -10.19 5.51
C ASP A 63 18.00 -10.09 6.87
N THR A 64 18.76 -9.02 7.05
CA THR A 64 19.52 -8.74 8.27
C THR A 64 18.88 -7.61 9.07
N SER A 65 17.57 -7.39 8.91
CA SER A 65 16.82 -6.44 9.73
C SER A 65 16.77 -6.87 11.20
N PRO A 66 16.70 -5.92 12.17
CA PRO A 66 16.72 -6.25 13.60
C PRO A 66 15.64 -7.26 14.03
N THR A 67 14.43 -7.16 13.48
CA THR A 67 13.31 -8.08 13.77
C THR A 67 13.64 -9.49 13.30
N VAL A 68 14.15 -9.64 12.07
CA VAL A 68 14.48 -10.96 11.50
C VAL A 68 15.71 -11.56 12.20
N LEU A 69 16.71 -10.76 12.57
CA LEU A 69 17.83 -11.24 13.40
C LEU A 69 17.37 -11.73 14.78
N MET A 70 16.36 -11.07 15.37
CA MET A 70 15.75 -11.50 16.63
C MET A 70 14.99 -12.83 16.47
N GLU A 71 14.19 -12.97 15.42
CA GLU A 71 13.46 -14.21 15.11
C GLU A 71 14.40 -15.38 14.81
N LEU A 72 15.49 -15.14 14.06
CA LEU A 72 16.53 -16.13 13.80
C LEU A 72 17.22 -16.57 15.11
N LYS A 73 17.54 -15.62 16.00
CA LYS A 73 18.11 -15.92 17.33
C LYS A 73 17.15 -16.77 18.17
N GLN A 74 15.86 -16.42 18.20
CA GLN A 74 14.83 -17.20 18.89
C GLN A 74 14.64 -18.60 18.28
N SER A 75 14.87 -18.74 16.98
CA SER A 75 14.79 -20.01 16.25
C SER A 75 16.05 -20.89 16.38
N GLY A 76 17.01 -20.50 17.23
CA GLY A 76 18.20 -21.29 17.53
C GLY A 76 19.42 -21.00 16.66
N VAL A 77 19.40 -19.95 15.82
CA VAL A 77 20.59 -19.52 15.07
C VAL A 77 21.59 -18.89 16.04
N SER A 78 22.85 -19.34 15.98
CA SER A 78 23.90 -18.85 16.88
C SER A 78 24.26 -17.39 16.59
N GLU A 79 24.68 -16.66 17.63
CA GLU A 79 25.11 -15.26 17.51
C GLU A 79 26.30 -15.10 16.55
N GLY A 80 27.24 -16.05 16.55
CA GLY A 80 28.34 -16.08 15.59
C GLY A 80 27.88 -16.24 14.14
N THR A 81 26.80 -16.97 13.88
CA THR A 81 26.21 -17.10 12.54
C THR A 81 25.48 -15.84 12.10
N LEU A 82 24.77 -15.16 13.01
CA LEU A 82 24.11 -13.88 12.72
C LEU A 82 25.10 -12.81 12.27
N VAL A 83 26.27 -12.72 12.93
CA VAL A 83 27.35 -11.80 12.52
C VAL A 83 27.81 -12.09 11.09
N VAL A 84 28.05 -13.37 10.77
CA VAL A 84 28.49 -13.78 9.42
C VAL A 84 27.40 -13.52 8.37
N MET A 85 26.12 -13.63 8.71
CA MET A 85 25.00 -13.27 7.82
C MET A 85 24.95 -11.76 7.54
N VAL A 86 25.19 -10.92 8.55
CA VAL A 86 25.28 -9.46 8.41
C VAL A 86 26.44 -9.05 7.51
N GLU A 87 27.62 -9.63 7.72
CA GLU A 87 28.81 -9.38 6.91
C GLU A 87 28.61 -9.79 5.43
N ALA A 88 27.91 -10.91 5.20
CA ALA A 88 27.57 -11.38 3.86
C ALA A 88 26.48 -10.51 3.17
N GLY A 89 25.52 -10.00 3.94
CA GLY A 89 24.43 -9.14 3.46
C GLY A 89 24.87 -7.74 2.98
N GLY A 90 26.01 -7.23 3.46
CA GLY A 90 26.55 -5.92 3.09
C GLY A 90 26.82 -5.71 1.59
N LYS A 91 26.97 -6.78 0.80
CA LYS A 91 27.17 -6.70 -0.67
C LYS A 91 25.86 -6.58 -1.48
N ALA A 92 24.70 -6.90 -0.90
CA ALA A 92 23.39 -6.78 -1.55
C ALA A 92 22.72 -5.41 -1.30
N ASN A 93 23.16 -4.68 -0.27
CA ASN A 93 22.53 -3.45 0.19
C ASN A 93 22.65 -2.28 -0.81
N THR A 94 23.72 -2.22 -1.60
CA THR A 94 23.98 -1.12 -2.56
C THR A 94 23.05 -1.11 -3.78
N ILE A 95 22.50 -2.28 -4.16
CA ILE A 95 21.56 -2.42 -5.27
C ILE A 95 20.13 -2.16 -4.79
N SER A 96 19.81 -2.53 -3.55
CA SER A 96 18.51 -2.29 -2.92
C SER A 96 18.28 -0.80 -2.60
N THR A 97 19.32 -0.08 -2.14
CA THR A 97 19.23 1.36 -1.88
C THR A 97 19.09 2.17 -3.16
N ALA A 98 19.88 1.89 -4.20
CA ALA A 98 19.76 2.58 -5.49
C ALA A 98 18.39 2.37 -6.16
N LYS A 99 17.81 1.17 -6.02
CA LYS A 99 16.45 0.86 -6.52
C LYS A 99 15.38 1.61 -5.70
N SER A 100 15.53 1.64 -4.38
CA SER A 100 14.66 2.39 -3.47
C SER A 100 14.68 3.90 -3.77
N ASP A 101 15.85 4.49 -3.99
CA ASP A 101 16.00 5.91 -4.29
C ASP A 101 15.36 6.28 -5.63
N SER A 102 15.51 5.42 -6.65
CA SER A 102 14.85 5.58 -7.95
C SER A 102 13.32 5.50 -7.84
N GLN A 103 12.80 4.56 -7.06
CA GLN A 103 11.35 4.44 -6.80
C GLN A 103 10.81 5.65 -6.02
N LEU A 104 11.58 6.16 -5.06
CA LEU A 104 11.21 7.33 -4.26
C LEU A 104 11.14 8.59 -5.12
N GLU A 105 12.07 8.76 -6.06
CA GLU A 105 12.06 9.89 -6.99
C GLU A 105 10.91 9.82 -8.00
N ALA A 106 10.61 8.61 -8.49
CA ALA A 106 9.41 8.38 -9.30
C ALA A 106 8.13 8.74 -8.54
N ALA A 107 8.03 8.35 -7.26
CA ALA A 107 6.89 8.70 -6.41
C ALA A 107 6.77 10.23 -6.20
N ARG A 108 7.89 10.92 -5.95
CA ARG A 108 7.92 12.39 -5.86
C ARG A 108 7.41 13.05 -7.14
N THR A 109 7.80 12.52 -8.30
CA THR A 109 7.35 12.99 -9.61
C THR A 109 5.82 12.84 -9.75
N ALA A 110 5.28 11.65 -9.46
CA ALA A 110 3.84 11.41 -9.50
C ALA A 110 3.06 12.32 -8.54
N LEU A 111 3.53 12.48 -7.30
CA LEU A 111 2.89 13.35 -6.30
C LEU A 111 2.95 14.82 -6.71
N LYS A 112 4.04 15.27 -7.32
CA LYS A 112 4.14 16.63 -7.86
C LYS A 112 3.09 16.88 -8.94
N ALA A 113 2.87 15.92 -9.84
CA ALA A 113 1.84 15.99 -10.86
C ALA A 113 0.43 16.03 -10.24
N LEU A 114 0.11 15.12 -9.31
CA LEU A 114 -1.16 15.09 -8.59
C LEU A 114 -1.45 16.37 -7.80
N ARG A 115 -0.42 17.00 -7.23
CA ARG A 115 -0.54 18.28 -6.52
C ARG A 115 -1.10 19.39 -7.43
N ARG A 116 -0.81 19.35 -8.74
CA ARG A 116 -1.39 20.31 -9.71
C ARG A 116 -2.90 20.19 -9.76
N LEU A 117 -3.43 18.97 -9.85
CA LEU A 117 -4.89 18.71 -9.80
C LEU A 117 -5.50 19.13 -8.45
N ALA A 118 -4.81 18.84 -7.34
CA ALA A 118 -5.26 19.25 -6.01
C ALA A 118 -5.40 20.78 -5.91
N SER A 119 -4.35 21.52 -6.27
CA SER A 119 -4.37 22.99 -6.24
C SER A 119 -5.38 23.59 -7.21
N SER A 120 -5.49 23.08 -8.43
CA SER A 120 -6.46 23.57 -9.40
C SER A 120 -7.91 23.37 -8.96
N THR A 121 -8.23 22.22 -8.36
CA THR A 121 -9.59 21.94 -7.86
C THR A 121 -9.91 22.73 -6.59
N GLU A 122 -8.92 23.10 -5.78
CA GLU A 122 -9.10 23.96 -4.61
C GLU A 122 -9.38 25.42 -4.99
N VAL A 123 -8.72 25.93 -6.04
CA VAL A 123 -8.92 27.31 -6.52
C VAL A 123 -10.19 27.47 -7.37
N GLY A 124 -10.78 26.37 -7.85
CA GLY A 124 -11.98 26.39 -8.68
C GLY A 124 -11.65 26.40 -10.17
N ILE A 125 -11.25 25.24 -10.69
CA ILE A 125 -10.97 25.00 -12.11
C ILE A 125 -12.26 24.86 -12.93
N SER A 126 -12.26 25.37 -14.17
CA SER A 126 -13.37 25.16 -15.12
C SER A 126 -13.25 23.82 -15.82
N TYR A 127 -14.37 23.27 -16.31
CA TYR A 127 -14.38 22.01 -17.07
C TYR A 127 -13.42 22.02 -18.27
N VAL A 128 -13.38 23.13 -19.02
CA VAL A 128 -12.52 23.30 -20.21
C VAL A 128 -11.04 23.11 -19.87
N ASN A 129 -10.63 23.54 -18.66
CA ASN A 129 -9.26 23.42 -18.20
C ASN A 129 -9.01 22.11 -17.43
N TYR A 130 -10.06 21.52 -16.84
CA TYR A 130 -9.95 20.34 -16.00
C TYR A 130 -9.59 19.09 -16.80
N THR A 131 -10.32 18.80 -17.89
CA THR A 131 -10.10 17.57 -18.67
C THR A 131 -8.70 17.50 -19.29
N PRO A 132 -8.15 18.56 -19.92
CA PRO A 132 -6.77 18.55 -20.39
C PRO A 132 -5.75 18.35 -19.28
N LEU A 133 -5.95 19.01 -18.13
CA LEU A 133 -5.05 18.88 -16.97
C LEU A 133 -5.05 17.44 -16.42
N VAL A 134 -6.21 16.79 -16.35
CA VAL A 134 -6.31 15.38 -15.94
C VAL A 134 -5.57 14.48 -16.92
N ALA A 135 -5.68 14.68 -18.23
CA ALA A 135 -4.98 13.86 -19.22
C ALA A 135 -3.45 14.02 -19.13
N GLU A 136 -2.97 15.25 -18.95
CA GLU A 136 -1.55 15.56 -18.75
C GLU A 136 -1.02 14.87 -17.48
N VAL A 137 -1.68 15.10 -16.34
CA VAL A 137 -1.26 14.52 -15.05
C VAL A 137 -1.37 13.00 -15.06
N LYS A 138 -2.38 12.43 -15.71
CA LYS A 138 -2.53 10.98 -15.87
C LYS A 138 -1.30 10.38 -16.56
N THR A 139 -0.84 11.00 -17.64
CA THR A 139 0.35 10.54 -18.38
C THR A 139 1.60 10.60 -17.50
N GLU A 140 1.85 11.74 -16.85
CA GLU A 140 3.01 11.90 -15.95
C GLU A 140 3.01 10.88 -14.79
N VAL A 141 1.84 10.65 -14.19
CA VAL A 141 1.69 9.73 -13.06
C VAL A 141 1.86 8.29 -13.51
N GLU A 142 1.25 7.87 -14.62
CA GLU A 142 1.37 6.48 -15.11
C GLU A 142 2.82 6.15 -15.52
N ASP A 143 3.51 7.09 -16.17
CA ASP A 143 4.94 6.97 -16.49
C ASP A 143 5.80 6.83 -15.22
N ALA A 144 5.49 7.59 -14.17
CA ALA A 144 6.17 7.48 -12.88
C ALA A 144 5.84 6.15 -12.17
N LEU A 145 4.58 5.75 -12.14
CA LEU A 145 4.13 4.51 -11.49
C LEU A 145 4.70 3.25 -12.16
N SER A 146 5.04 3.30 -13.45
CA SER A 146 5.73 2.21 -14.15
C SER A 146 7.08 1.84 -13.51
N LYS A 147 7.71 2.78 -12.79
CA LYS A 147 9.01 2.63 -12.13
C LYS A 147 8.90 2.24 -10.66
N ILE A 148 7.70 2.24 -10.10
CA ILE A 148 7.43 1.91 -8.70
C ILE A 148 6.92 0.48 -8.61
N GLU A 149 7.46 -0.28 -7.66
CA GLU A 149 6.97 -1.62 -7.37
C GLU A 149 5.53 -1.58 -6.82
N SER A 150 4.82 -2.69 -6.97
CA SER A 150 3.49 -2.85 -6.39
C SER A 150 3.58 -2.75 -4.87
N GLY A 151 2.62 -2.07 -4.26
CA GLY A 151 2.57 -1.84 -2.82
C GLY A 151 1.75 -0.59 -2.50
N ASN A 152 1.57 -0.32 -1.20
CA ASN A 152 0.68 0.75 -0.73
C ASN A 152 0.95 2.13 -1.36
N LEU A 153 2.23 2.49 -1.62
CA LEU A 153 2.57 3.77 -2.24
C LEU A 153 1.99 3.89 -3.66
N LYS A 154 2.27 2.90 -4.52
CA LYS A 154 1.80 2.87 -5.91
C LYS A 154 0.29 2.83 -5.99
N THR A 155 -0.33 1.95 -5.20
CA THR A 155 -1.78 1.84 -5.04
C THR A 155 -2.43 3.17 -4.71
N THR A 156 -1.88 3.89 -3.72
CA THR A 156 -2.52 5.10 -3.21
C THR A 156 -2.38 6.26 -4.20
N ILE A 157 -1.22 6.37 -4.87
CA ILE A 157 -1.02 7.32 -5.98
C ILE A 157 -2.02 7.04 -7.11
N GLN A 158 -2.16 5.77 -7.52
CA GLN A 158 -3.11 5.37 -8.55
C GLN A 158 -4.55 5.68 -8.14
N SER A 159 -4.93 5.38 -6.89
CA SER A 159 -6.26 5.67 -6.35
C SER A 159 -6.59 7.17 -6.37
N SER A 160 -5.61 8.03 -6.07
CA SER A 160 -5.79 9.48 -6.19
C SER A 160 -6.05 9.90 -7.64
N LEU A 161 -5.26 9.38 -8.57
CA LEU A 161 -5.42 9.65 -10.00
C LEU A 161 -6.78 9.17 -10.53
N ASP A 162 -7.20 7.97 -10.16
CA ASP A 162 -8.46 7.37 -10.60
C ASP A 162 -9.67 8.19 -10.16
N GLU A 163 -9.64 8.75 -8.94
CA GLU A 163 -10.70 9.63 -8.44
C GLU A 163 -10.75 10.95 -9.24
N TYR A 164 -9.60 11.55 -9.59
CA TYR A 164 -9.58 12.72 -10.47
C TYR A 164 -10.08 12.42 -11.89
N ALA A 165 -9.71 11.27 -12.46
CA ALA A 165 -10.18 10.80 -13.76
C ALA A 165 -11.69 10.49 -13.75
N PHE A 166 -12.18 9.91 -12.65
CA PHE A 166 -13.60 9.68 -12.46
C PHE A 166 -14.38 10.99 -12.39
N ALA A 167 -13.88 12.01 -11.67
CA ALA A 167 -14.49 13.34 -11.68
C ALA A 167 -14.57 13.94 -13.09
N ALA A 168 -13.57 13.74 -13.95
CA ALA A 168 -13.62 14.21 -15.34
C ALA A 168 -14.74 13.52 -16.12
N SER A 169 -14.89 12.20 -15.93
CA SER A 169 -15.95 11.40 -16.53
C SER A 169 -17.34 11.83 -16.04
N VAL A 170 -17.49 12.10 -14.74
CA VAL A 170 -18.74 12.62 -14.15
C VAL A 170 -19.08 13.98 -14.73
N TRP A 171 -18.11 14.89 -14.80
CA TRP A 171 -18.32 16.23 -15.35
C TRP A 171 -18.72 16.18 -16.82
N GLN A 172 -18.05 15.34 -17.62
CA GLN A 172 -18.40 15.09 -19.02
C GLN A 172 -19.78 14.45 -19.17
N ALA A 173 -20.19 13.53 -18.29
CA ALA A 173 -21.51 12.92 -18.36
C ALA A 173 -22.65 13.90 -17.99
N THR A 174 -22.32 14.96 -17.27
CA THR A 174 -23.30 15.86 -16.61
C THR A 174 -23.20 17.30 -17.07
N TRP A 175 -22.49 17.59 -18.17
CA TRP A 175 -22.29 18.96 -18.65
C TRP A 175 -23.59 19.70 -19.01
N ARG A 176 -24.69 18.98 -19.31
CA ARG A 176 -26.01 19.55 -19.62
C ARG A 176 -26.95 19.69 -18.42
N SER A 177 -26.57 19.21 -17.24
CA SER A 177 -27.43 19.19 -16.06
C SER A 177 -26.66 19.60 -14.80
N ASP A 178 -27.28 20.44 -13.97
CA ASP A 178 -26.69 20.83 -12.68
C ASP A 178 -26.93 19.80 -11.57
N PHE A 179 -27.71 18.76 -11.85
CA PHE A 179 -28.00 17.68 -10.92
C PHE A 179 -27.72 16.31 -11.53
N ILE A 180 -27.42 15.36 -10.65
CA ILE A 180 -27.02 14.00 -10.97
C ILE A 180 -28.24 13.08 -10.95
N GLU A 181 -28.40 12.31 -12.03
CA GLU A 181 -29.48 11.34 -12.19
C GLU A 181 -28.96 9.92 -12.41
N GLY A 182 -29.89 8.95 -12.48
CA GLY A 182 -29.61 7.57 -12.83
C GLY A 182 -28.60 6.89 -11.89
N GLN A 183 -27.72 6.07 -12.48
CA GLN A 183 -26.71 5.30 -11.73
C GLN A 183 -25.68 6.20 -11.03
N LEU A 184 -25.32 7.34 -11.62
CA LEU A 184 -24.37 8.28 -11.01
C LEU A 184 -24.91 8.87 -9.71
N ARG A 185 -26.23 9.03 -9.59
CA ARG A 185 -26.87 9.52 -8.36
C ARG A 185 -26.66 8.52 -7.23
N ASP A 186 -26.83 7.23 -7.53
CA ASP A 186 -26.64 6.18 -6.54
C ASP A 186 -25.17 6.06 -6.14
N VAL A 187 -24.23 6.23 -7.06
CA VAL A 187 -22.80 6.33 -6.75
C VAL A 187 -22.51 7.53 -5.85
N ALA A 188 -23.04 8.72 -6.17
CA ALA A 188 -22.84 9.92 -5.37
C ALA A 188 -23.32 9.73 -3.92
N VAL A 189 -24.52 9.17 -3.73
CA VAL A 189 -25.10 8.97 -2.40
C VAL A 189 -24.40 7.83 -1.66
N LYS A 190 -24.27 6.65 -2.28
CA LYS A 190 -23.78 5.44 -1.61
C LYS A 190 -22.26 5.41 -1.47
N LYS A 191 -21.51 5.82 -2.51
CA LYS A 191 -20.04 5.79 -2.48
C LYS A 191 -19.45 7.08 -1.91
N TYR A 192 -20.07 8.25 -2.11
CA TYR A 192 -19.46 9.52 -1.70
C TYR A 192 -20.22 10.25 -0.60
N GLY A 193 -21.31 9.67 -0.08
CA GLY A 193 -22.09 10.23 1.02
C GLY A 193 -22.74 11.57 0.68
N VAL A 194 -22.96 11.87 -0.61
CA VAL A 194 -23.48 13.16 -1.05
C VAL A 194 -24.94 13.30 -0.64
N GLN A 195 -25.26 14.37 0.09
CA GLN A 195 -26.59 14.64 0.58
C GLN A 195 -27.50 15.15 -0.53
N LYS A 196 -28.74 14.63 -0.55
CA LYS A 196 -29.81 15.17 -1.40
C LYS A 196 -30.34 16.46 -0.78
N ARG A 197 -30.39 17.57 -1.53
CA ARG A 197 -30.84 18.87 -1.02
C ARG A 197 -31.77 19.61 -1.98
N GLY A 198 -32.42 20.66 -1.46
CA GLY A 198 -33.45 21.44 -2.16
C GLY A 198 -34.82 20.77 -2.15
N LEU A 199 -35.84 21.47 -2.66
CA LEU A 199 -37.23 21.01 -2.68
C LEU A 199 -37.41 19.64 -3.36
N LEU A 200 -36.66 19.42 -4.45
CA LEU A 200 -36.72 18.18 -5.23
C LEU A 200 -35.83 17.06 -4.69
N LYS A 201 -35.09 17.29 -3.58
CA LYS A 201 -34.16 16.31 -2.98
C LYS A 201 -33.21 15.71 -4.02
N VAL A 202 -32.56 16.56 -4.81
CA VAL A 202 -31.61 16.16 -5.86
C VAL A 202 -30.17 16.16 -5.34
N VAL A 203 -29.31 15.42 -6.03
CA VAL A 203 -27.86 15.47 -5.83
C VAL A 203 -27.31 16.51 -6.79
N TRP A 204 -26.70 17.58 -6.28
CA TRP A 204 -26.10 18.59 -7.15
C TRP A 204 -24.76 18.10 -7.69
N ARG A 205 -24.48 18.43 -8.96
CA ARG A 205 -23.23 18.06 -9.63
C ARG A 205 -22.03 18.57 -8.86
N ASP A 206 -22.08 19.83 -8.41
CA ASP A 206 -20.96 20.46 -7.72
C ASP A 206 -20.67 19.78 -6.38
N ASP A 207 -21.70 19.37 -5.63
CA ASP A 207 -21.52 18.62 -4.38
C ASP A 207 -20.88 17.25 -4.65
N PHE A 208 -21.27 16.60 -5.75
CA PHE A 208 -20.71 15.31 -6.13
C PHE A 208 -19.25 15.43 -6.58
N LEU A 209 -18.94 16.39 -7.46
CA LEU A 209 -17.56 16.68 -7.89
C LEU A 209 -16.67 17.06 -6.70
N ALA A 210 -17.16 17.90 -5.79
CA ALA A 210 -16.45 18.27 -4.57
C ALA A 210 -16.16 17.04 -3.68
N ALA A 211 -17.12 16.10 -3.57
CA ALA A 211 -16.92 14.87 -2.81
C ALA A 211 -15.88 13.95 -3.46
N ILE A 212 -15.87 13.83 -4.79
CA ILE A 212 -14.85 13.07 -5.53
C ILE A 212 -13.47 13.70 -5.36
N TRP A 213 -13.32 15.02 -5.55
CA TRP A 213 -12.03 15.70 -5.37
C TRP A 213 -11.52 15.64 -3.95
N ARG A 214 -12.42 15.67 -2.96
CA ARG A 214 -12.05 15.44 -1.56
C ARG A 214 -11.47 14.04 -1.38
N GLN A 215 -12.09 13.01 -1.96
CA GLN A 215 -11.58 11.65 -1.90
C GLN A 215 -10.22 11.52 -2.61
N ALA A 216 -10.07 12.14 -3.79
CA ALA A 216 -8.80 12.17 -4.52
C ALA A 216 -7.65 12.80 -3.69
N ARG A 217 -7.94 13.91 -3.00
CA ARG A 217 -6.99 14.58 -2.09
C ARG A 217 -6.67 13.74 -0.87
N ASN A 218 -7.65 13.03 -0.29
CA ASN A 218 -7.38 12.12 0.82
C ASN A 218 -6.36 11.04 0.44
N GLN A 219 -6.50 10.44 -0.74
CA GLN A 219 -5.54 9.46 -1.25
C GLN A 219 -4.17 10.11 -1.53
N PHE A 220 -4.16 11.29 -2.15
CA PHE A 220 -2.92 12.05 -2.36
C PHE A 220 -2.15 12.30 -1.05
N GLU A 221 -2.83 12.70 0.02
CA GLU A 221 -2.21 12.92 1.34
C GLU A 221 -1.65 11.63 1.93
N VAL A 222 -2.37 10.51 1.83
CA VAL A 222 -1.85 9.19 2.24
C VAL A 222 -0.56 8.87 1.48
N ALA A 223 -0.58 9.02 0.16
CA ALA A 223 0.57 8.73 -0.68
C ALA A 223 1.78 9.64 -0.36
N ASN A 224 1.53 10.93 -0.13
CA ASN A 224 2.56 11.89 0.25
C ASN A 224 3.19 11.56 1.62
N ASN A 225 2.38 11.07 2.57
CA ASN A 225 2.86 10.61 3.86
C ASN A 225 3.68 9.30 3.75
N ILE A 226 3.20 8.31 2.99
CA ILE A 226 3.97 7.08 2.73
C ILE A 226 5.31 7.41 2.07
N GLN A 227 5.30 8.28 1.05
CA GLN A 227 6.52 8.71 0.37
C GLN A 227 7.49 9.41 1.34
N SER A 228 6.98 10.30 2.19
CA SER A 228 7.80 11.00 3.19
C SER A 228 8.38 10.04 4.24
N GLN A 229 7.62 9.04 4.67
CA GLN A 229 8.11 7.98 5.56
C GLN A 229 9.23 7.17 4.90
N LEU A 230 9.06 6.74 3.66
CA LEU A 230 10.08 5.99 2.92
C LEU A 230 11.35 6.84 2.72
N ALA A 231 11.21 8.13 2.46
CA ALA A 231 12.33 9.07 2.38
C ALA A 231 13.08 9.20 3.71
N ASN A 232 12.35 9.24 4.83
CA ASN A 232 12.93 9.35 6.17
C ASN A 232 13.51 8.00 6.65
N SER A 233 12.91 6.89 6.22
CA SER A 233 13.36 5.53 6.50
C SER A 233 14.55 5.07 5.66
N ALA A 234 14.89 5.79 4.59
CA ALA A 234 16.20 5.66 3.94
C ALA A 234 17.36 6.00 4.90
N ASN A 235 17.09 6.64 6.04
CA ASN A 235 18.00 6.85 7.17
C ASN A 235 17.68 6.00 8.43
N THR A 236 16.63 5.17 8.43
CA THR A 236 16.34 4.20 9.50
C THR A 236 15.31 3.17 9.03
N SER A 237 15.72 1.91 9.01
CA SER A 237 14.99 0.71 8.53
C SER A 237 13.45 0.76 8.69
N ALA A 238 12.72 0.76 7.57
CA ALA A 238 11.28 0.62 7.54
C ALA A 238 10.82 -0.82 7.85
N ASN A 239 9.80 -0.94 8.69
CA ASN A 239 9.02 -2.14 9.00
C ASN A 239 8.07 -2.48 7.83
N PRO A 240 7.65 -3.74 7.63
CA PRO A 240 6.80 -4.12 6.50
C PRO A 240 5.40 -3.49 6.62
N GLU A 241 4.73 -3.39 5.47
CA GLU A 241 3.41 -2.77 5.25
C GLU A 241 2.51 -2.76 6.48
N ASP A 242 2.30 -1.58 7.06
CA ASP A 242 1.35 -1.44 8.16
C ASP A 242 -0.07 -1.47 7.62
N ASN A 243 -0.74 -2.59 7.80
CA ASN A 243 -2.10 -2.83 7.29
C ASN A 243 -3.09 -1.74 7.68
N LEU A 244 -2.89 -1.05 8.81
CA LEU A 244 -3.77 0.03 9.29
C LEU A 244 -3.61 1.32 8.49
N VAL A 245 -2.42 1.62 7.95
CA VAL A 245 -2.16 2.85 7.20
C VAL A 245 -2.94 2.82 5.88
N GLY A 246 -3.62 3.92 5.58
CA GLY A 246 -4.43 4.07 4.36
C GLY A 246 -5.76 4.79 4.58
N ALA A 247 -6.54 4.88 3.51
CA ALA A 247 -7.91 5.38 3.54
C ALA A 247 -8.90 4.23 3.76
N TRP A 248 -9.85 4.46 4.65
CA TRP A 248 -10.84 3.50 5.10
C TRP A 248 -12.23 4.11 4.97
N ARG A 249 -13.19 3.29 4.56
CA ARG A 249 -14.60 3.58 4.75
C ARG A 249 -15.12 2.76 5.90
N LEU A 250 -15.54 3.45 6.95
CA LEU A 250 -16.14 2.85 8.11
C LEU A 250 -17.67 2.93 7.99
N THR A 251 -18.33 1.87 8.38
CA THR A 251 -19.79 1.71 8.43
C THR A 251 -20.17 1.37 9.86
N VAL A 252 -21.04 2.18 10.45
CA VAL A 252 -21.72 1.91 11.72
C VAL A 252 -23.13 1.44 11.39
N GLU A 253 -23.59 0.38 12.06
CA GLU A 253 -24.93 -0.16 11.89
C GLU A 253 -25.73 -0.08 13.20
N ASN A 254 -26.98 0.40 13.12
CA ASN A 254 -27.92 0.46 14.24
C ASN A 254 -29.33 0.12 13.75
N ASN A 255 -29.93 -0.97 14.26
CA ASN A 255 -31.29 -1.39 13.91
C ASN A 255 -31.57 -1.42 12.40
N GLY A 256 -30.60 -1.89 11.60
CA GLY A 256 -30.68 -1.97 10.14
C GLY A 256 -30.42 -0.65 9.40
N GLN A 257 -30.24 0.47 10.10
CA GLN A 257 -29.77 1.72 9.53
C GLN A 257 -28.23 1.76 9.52
N LYS A 258 -27.65 2.22 8.41
CA LYS A 258 -26.20 2.31 8.21
C LYS A 258 -25.77 3.75 8.07
N ALA A 259 -24.70 4.12 8.75
CA ALA A 259 -24.02 5.39 8.58
C ALA A 259 -22.57 5.12 8.16
N GLU A 260 -22.09 5.84 7.14
CA GLU A 260 -20.73 5.70 6.62
C GLU A 260 -19.92 6.98 6.84
N PHE A 261 -18.63 6.80 7.11
CA PHE A 261 -17.68 7.90 7.24
C PHE A 261 -16.28 7.42 6.81
N ASP A 262 -15.49 8.36 6.30
CA ASP A 262 -14.16 8.05 5.82
C ASP A 262 -13.13 8.34 6.93
N MET A 263 -12.14 7.46 7.06
CA MET A 263 -11.02 7.59 7.98
C MET A 263 -9.72 7.42 7.21
N THR A 264 -8.84 8.40 7.33
CA THR A 264 -7.48 8.31 6.81
C THR A 264 -6.52 8.10 7.96
N VAL A 265 -5.78 6.99 7.96
CA VAL A 265 -4.75 6.71 8.96
C VAL A 265 -3.37 6.90 8.35
N VAL A 266 -2.56 7.71 9.02
CA VAL A 266 -1.16 7.93 8.71
C VAL A 266 -0.31 7.55 9.92
N ARG A 267 0.89 7.03 9.67
CA ARG A 267 1.88 6.79 10.73
C ARG A 267 2.76 8.04 10.91
N ASN A 268 3.04 8.43 12.14
CA ASN A 268 3.91 9.55 12.47
C ASN A 268 4.92 9.06 13.53
N GLY A 269 6.09 8.59 13.08
CA GLY A 269 7.05 7.89 13.94
C GLY A 269 6.49 6.57 14.47
N GLU A 270 6.47 6.41 15.79
CA GLU A 270 5.86 5.27 16.49
C GLU A 270 4.36 5.42 16.71
N SER A 271 3.81 6.61 16.46
CA SER A 271 2.39 6.92 16.68
C SER A 271 1.59 6.82 15.38
N TYR A 272 0.27 6.67 15.51
CA TYR A 272 -0.67 6.68 14.41
C TYR A 272 -1.61 7.85 14.56
N VAL A 273 -1.97 8.47 13.45
CA VAL A 273 -2.84 9.63 13.42
C VAL A 273 -3.96 9.37 12.41
N ALA A 274 -5.20 9.47 12.89
CA ALA A 274 -6.40 9.41 12.08
C ALA A 274 -6.92 10.82 11.78
N THR A 275 -7.43 10.96 10.56
CA THR A 275 -8.31 12.05 10.16
C THR A 275 -9.66 11.42 9.85
N LEU A 276 -10.71 11.83 10.57
CA LEU A 276 -12.07 11.35 10.33
C LEU A 276 -12.88 12.42 9.59
N ARG A 277 -13.70 11.95 8.65
CA ARG A 277 -14.60 12.77 7.84
C ARG A 277 -15.98 12.12 7.83
N SER A 278 -16.93 12.72 8.55
CA SER A 278 -18.30 12.22 8.64
C SER A 278 -19.32 13.30 8.25
N PRO A 279 -20.58 12.92 7.97
CA PRO A 279 -21.67 13.89 7.82
C PRO A 279 -21.96 14.72 9.09
N PHE A 280 -21.51 14.23 10.25
CA PHE A 280 -21.70 14.86 11.57
C PHE A 280 -20.56 15.84 11.91
N GLY A 281 -19.47 15.74 11.16
CA GLY A 281 -18.35 16.65 11.07
C GLY A 281 -17.00 15.91 11.06
N ASN A 282 -15.92 16.66 11.27
CA ASN A 282 -14.57 16.30 10.85
C ASN A 282 -13.60 16.33 12.04
N SER A 283 -12.80 15.28 12.21
CA SER A 283 -11.64 15.31 13.10
C SER A 283 -10.35 15.40 12.28
N ASN A 284 -9.36 16.12 12.79
CA ASN A 284 -8.00 16.14 12.27
C ASN A 284 -7.05 15.76 13.41
N GLY A 285 -6.07 14.91 13.13
CA GLY A 285 -4.99 14.68 14.10
C GLY A 285 -5.34 13.75 15.27
N THR A 286 -6.38 12.92 15.14
CA THR A 286 -6.79 11.99 16.21
C THR A 286 -5.71 10.93 16.43
N GLN A 287 -5.10 10.87 17.61
CA GLN A 287 -4.11 9.84 17.90
C GLN A 287 -4.76 8.47 18.01
N ILE A 288 -4.12 7.48 17.39
CA ILE A 288 -4.47 6.07 17.46
C ILE A 288 -3.43 5.35 18.31
N THR A 289 -3.91 4.57 19.26
CA THR A 289 -3.14 3.55 19.96
C THR A 289 -3.27 2.24 19.20
N LYS A 290 -2.15 1.65 18.77
CA LYS A 290 -2.12 0.37 18.05
C LYS A 290 -1.32 -0.67 18.83
N LYS A 291 -1.81 -1.91 18.91
CA LYS A 291 -1.13 -3.07 19.49
C LYS A 291 -1.38 -4.29 18.61
N GLY A 292 -0.38 -4.67 17.82
CA GLY A 292 -0.55 -5.69 16.78
C GLY A 292 -1.56 -5.21 15.73
N ASP A 293 -2.59 -6.02 15.48
CA ASP A 293 -3.70 -5.71 14.57
C ASP A 293 -4.84 -4.93 15.24
N ALA A 294 -4.85 -4.87 16.58
CA ALA A 294 -5.83 -4.09 17.32
C ALA A 294 -5.43 -2.61 17.37
N PHE A 295 -6.41 -1.73 17.27
CA PHE A 295 -6.23 -0.30 17.44
C PHE A 295 -7.45 0.36 18.08
N SER A 296 -7.20 1.48 18.75
CA SER A 296 -8.23 2.27 19.40
C SER A 296 -7.94 3.76 19.29
N PHE A 297 -8.99 4.57 19.28
CA PHE A 297 -8.87 6.02 19.37
C PHE A 297 -10.15 6.66 19.90
N THR A 298 -10.00 7.86 20.45
CA THR A 298 -11.11 8.70 20.89
C THR A 298 -11.10 10.01 20.13
N PHE A 299 -12.27 10.48 19.71
CA PHE A 299 -12.44 11.85 19.24
C PHE A 299 -13.68 12.46 19.90
N SER A 300 -13.74 13.78 19.92
CA SER A 300 -14.90 14.49 20.43
C SER A 300 -15.32 15.58 19.44
N GLU A 301 -16.62 15.71 19.26
CA GLU A 301 -17.22 16.63 18.30
C GLU A 301 -18.26 17.51 18.99
N GLN A 302 -18.26 18.81 18.66
CA GLN A 302 -19.26 19.74 19.18
C GLN A 302 -20.52 19.73 18.29
N GLN A 303 -21.61 19.22 18.84
CA GLN A 303 -22.93 19.17 18.22
C GLN A 303 -23.82 20.26 18.86
N LYS A 304 -23.92 21.43 18.21
CA LYS A 304 -24.67 22.62 18.70
C LYS A 304 -24.23 23.09 20.10
N LYS A 305 -24.83 22.54 21.18
CA LYS A 305 -24.58 22.86 22.60
C LYS A 305 -24.11 21.64 23.41
N GLN A 306 -23.82 20.51 22.77
CA GLN A 306 -23.46 19.24 23.42
C GLN A 306 -22.19 18.68 22.77
N THR A 307 -21.34 18.05 23.57
CA THR A 307 -20.14 17.39 23.08
C THR A 307 -20.44 15.90 22.93
N LEU A 308 -20.31 15.39 21.71
CA LEU A 308 -20.36 13.96 21.42
C LEU A 308 -18.93 13.41 21.53
N THR A 309 -18.69 12.56 22.51
CA THR A 309 -17.45 11.79 22.61
C THR A 309 -17.66 10.43 21.97
N VAL A 310 -16.75 10.05 21.07
CA VAL A 310 -16.78 8.77 20.36
C VAL A 310 -15.46 8.05 20.60
N PHE A 311 -15.58 6.79 21.01
CA PHE A 311 -14.48 5.87 21.21
C PHE A 311 -14.62 4.70 20.25
N ILE A 312 -13.55 4.40 19.51
CA ILE A 312 -13.50 3.26 18.59
C ILE A 312 -12.45 2.28 19.09
N GLU A 313 -12.82 1.00 19.13
CA GLU A 313 -11.92 -0.15 19.28
C GLU A 313 -12.17 -1.11 18.13
N ALA A 314 -11.12 -1.45 17.40
CA ALA A 314 -11.25 -2.32 16.24
C ALA A 314 -9.97 -3.13 15.98
N THR A 315 -10.10 -4.13 15.12
CA THR A 315 -8.98 -4.90 14.59
C THR A 315 -8.93 -4.73 13.08
N VAL A 316 -7.74 -4.51 12.54
CA VAL A 316 -7.49 -4.51 11.10
C VAL A 316 -6.99 -5.87 10.65
N VAL A 317 -7.67 -6.48 9.69
CA VAL A 317 -7.22 -7.72 9.05
C VAL A 317 -7.25 -7.49 7.54
N GLN A 318 -6.08 -7.44 6.93
CA GLN A 318 -5.89 -7.11 5.51
C GLN A 318 -6.58 -5.77 5.16
N ASN A 319 -7.63 -5.84 4.34
CA ASN A 319 -8.40 -4.69 3.86
C ASN A 319 -9.72 -4.50 4.60
N THR A 320 -9.86 -5.09 5.77
CA THR A 320 -11.09 -5.00 6.56
C THR A 320 -10.81 -4.55 7.97
N ILE A 321 -11.71 -3.72 8.50
CA ILE A 321 -11.79 -3.34 9.90
C ILE A 321 -13.04 -3.98 10.48
N LYS A 322 -12.94 -4.52 11.69
CA LYS A 322 -14.11 -4.92 12.49
C LYS A 322 -13.92 -4.49 13.94
N GLY A 323 -14.97 -4.00 14.56
CA GLY A 323 -14.89 -3.53 15.94
C GLY A 323 -16.19 -2.97 16.47
N SER A 324 -16.06 -2.10 17.45
CA SER A 324 -17.16 -1.38 18.08
C SER A 324 -16.86 0.12 18.18
N MET A 325 -17.92 0.91 18.05
CA MET A 325 -17.93 2.34 18.33
C MET A 325 -18.83 2.57 19.54
N SER A 326 -18.26 3.13 20.60
CA SER A 326 -19.00 3.63 21.76
C SER A 326 -19.14 5.13 21.67
N PHE A 327 -20.32 5.66 22.00
CA PHE A 327 -20.60 7.09 21.97
C PHE A 327 -21.25 7.56 23.26
N ASN A 328 -21.04 8.83 23.60
CA ASN A 328 -21.66 9.50 24.74
C ASN A 328 -21.83 11.00 24.42
N ASP A 329 -23.06 11.51 24.48
CA ASP A 329 -23.38 12.93 24.26
C ASP A 329 -23.77 13.70 25.54
N GLY A 330 -23.59 13.06 26.71
CA GLY A 330 -24.00 13.55 28.03
C GLY A 330 -25.45 13.24 28.41
N LYS A 331 -26.28 12.74 27.48
CA LYS A 331 -27.67 12.31 27.74
C LYS A 331 -27.92 10.86 27.34
N GLN A 332 -27.30 10.43 26.26
CA GLN A 332 -27.40 9.09 25.69
C GLN A 332 -26.00 8.54 25.48
N SER A 333 -25.87 7.25 25.76
CA SER A 333 -24.68 6.48 25.42
C SER A 333 -25.08 5.14 24.84
N GLY A 334 -24.17 4.56 24.07
CA GLY A 334 -24.39 3.26 23.46
C GLY A 334 -23.15 2.77 22.76
N THR A 335 -23.20 1.50 22.36
CA THR A 335 -22.16 0.85 21.59
C THR A 335 -22.79 0.25 20.34
N LEU A 336 -22.17 0.52 19.20
CA LEU A 336 -22.63 0.06 17.89
C LEU A 336 -21.50 -0.74 17.22
N PRO A 337 -21.84 -1.80 16.48
CA PRO A 337 -20.85 -2.51 15.67
C PRO A 337 -20.33 -1.58 14.58
N ILE A 338 -19.02 -1.66 14.33
CA ILE A 338 -18.40 -1.04 13.16
C ILE A 338 -17.76 -2.10 12.28
N SER A 339 -17.90 -1.88 10.98
CA SER A 339 -17.13 -2.55 9.96
C SER A 339 -16.44 -1.51 9.12
N GLY A 340 -15.27 -1.82 8.57
CA GLY A 340 -14.63 -0.98 7.61
C GLY A 340 -14.10 -1.78 6.44
N ILE A 341 -14.10 -1.15 5.29
CA ILE A 341 -13.38 -1.61 4.12
C ILE A 341 -12.28 -0.60 3.85
N LYS A 342 -11.08 -1.10 3.53
CA LYS A 342 -10.05 -0.25 2.95
C LYS A 342 -10.64 0.25 1.64
N LEU A 343 -10.53 1.55 1.39
CA LEU A 343 -10.89 2.11 0.10
C LEU A 343 -9.79 1.68 -0.87
N LEU A 344 -9.97 0.44 -1.33
CA LEU A 344 -9.16 -0.43 -2.21
C LEU A 344 -8.32 0.35 -3.24
N ASN A 345 -7.20 -0.17 -3.74
CA ASN A 345 -6.28 -1.26 -3.33
C ASN A 345 -5.10 -1.25 -4.29
#